data_AF-A0A2N5YVP4-F1
#
_entry.id   AF-A0A2N5YVP4-F1
#
_cell.length_a   1.000
_cell.length_b   1.000
_cell.length_c   1.000
_cell.angle_alpha   90.00
_cell.angle_beta   90.00
_cell.angle_gamma   90.00
#
_symmetry.space_group_name_H-M   'P 1'
#
loop_
_entity.id
_entity.type
_entity.pdbx_description
1 polymer ?
#
loop_
_entity_poly.entity_id
_entity_poly.type
_entity_poly.pdbx_seq_one_letter_code
_entity_poly.pdbx_strand_id
1 'polypeptide(L)' 'MYKYTMKDINVGDGVYFKLEYQSNYDLFWTVISKKEPDILEIEINKMGANDRIFLKIEDVHSLEKRT' A
#
# COMPACT_ATOMS: atom_id res chain seq x y z
N MET A 1 0.13 -17.43 5.81
CA MET A 1 0.17 -17.31 4.33
C MET A 1 -0.25 -15.89 4.01
N TYR A 2 0.55 -15.15 3.24
CA TYR A 2 0.19 -13.79 2.85
C TYR A 2 -1.03 -13.81 1.95
N LYS A 3 -1.92 -12.81 2.09
CA LYS A 3 -3.15 -12.74 1.30
C LYS A 3 -2.87 -12.36 -0.16
N TYR A 4 -1.80 -11.61 -0.39
CA TYR A 4 -1.35 -11.16 -1.70
C TYR A 4 0.16 -11.39 -1.85
N THR A 5 0.62 -11.42 -3.09
CA THR A 5 2.02 -11.45 -3.48
C THR A 5 2.35 -10.20 -4.29
N MET A 6 3.65 -9.94 -4.49
CA MET A 6 4.08 -8.84 -5.34
C MET A 6 3.53 -8.94 -6.77
N LYS A 7 3.21 -10.12 -7.29
CA LYS A 7 2.63 -10.28 -8.63
C LYS A 7 1.18 -9.82 -8.71
N ASP A 8 0.47 -9.81 -7.59
CA ASP A 8 -0.94 -9.45 -7.53
C ASP A 8 -1.15 -7.94 -7.52
N ILE A 9 -0.11 -7.14 -7.28
CA ILE A 9 -0.22 -5.69 -7.08
C ILE A 9 0.57 -4.93 -8.15
N ASN A 10 -0.09 -3.98 -8.79
CA ASN A 10 0.49 -3.11 -9.81
C ASN A 10 0.73 -1.70 -9.25
N VAL A 11 1.66 -0.98 -9.87
CA VAL A 11 1.76 0.47 -9.67
C VAL A 11 0.47 1.11 -10.17
N GLY A 12 -0.13 1.99 -9.38
CA GLY A 12 -1.44 2.59 -9.61
C GLY A 12 -2.59 1.93 -8.83
N ASP A 13 -2.43 0.67 -8.40
CA ASP A 13 -3.44 0.01 -7.57
C ASP A 13 -3.59 0.70 -6.19
N GLY A 14 -4.78 0.62 -5.61
CA GLY A 14 -5.03 1.04 -4.24
C GLY A 14 -4.76 -0.12 -3.26
N VAL A 15 -4.02 0.12 -2.19
CA VAL A 15 -3.83 -0.86 -1.11
C VAL A 15 -4.37 -0.32 0.20
N TYR A 16 -5.03 -1.20 0.94
CA TYR A 16 -5.45 -0.97 2.31
C TYR A 16 -4.58 -1.85 3.22
N PHE A 17 -3.92 -1.21 4.18
CA PHE A 17 -3.02 -1.86 5.13
C PHE A 17 -3.52 -1.75 6.58
N LYS A 18 -2.98 -2.58 7.45
CA LYS A 18 -3.17 -2.45 8.91
C LYS A 18 -1.80 -2.55 9.58
N LEU A 19 -1.34 -1.43 10.12
CA LEU A 19 -0.11 -1.34 10.89
C LEU A 19 -0.46 -0.95 12.34
N GLU A 20 0.23 -1.53 13.32
CA GLU A 20 -0.02 -1.20 14.74
C GLU A 20 0.34 0.25 15.07
N TYR A 21 1.33 0.82 14.37
CA TYR A 21 1.90 2.14 14.64
C TYR A 21 1.43 3.24 13.68
N GLN A 22 0.62 2.90 12.67
CA GLN A 22 0.17 3.87 11.67
C GLN A 22 -1.30 3.69 11.33
N SER A 23 -2.08 4.74 11.58
CA SER A 23 -3.49 4.77 11.19
C SER A 23 -3.63 4.81 9.66
N ASN A 24 -4.44 3.90 9.13
CA ASN A 24 -4.78 3.85 7.71
C ASN A 24 -6.06 4.66 7.36
N TYR A 25 -6.74 5.21 8.36
CA TYR A 25 -7.93 6.08 8.20
C TYR A 25 -9.07 5.48 7.35
N ASP A 26 -9.14 4.15 7.24
CA ASP A 26 -10.14 3.46 6.40
C ASP A 26 -10.11 3.85 4.90
N LEU A 27 -8.91 4.16 4.39
CA LEU A 27 -8.68 4.56 2.99
C LEU A 27 -7.76 3.57 2.24
N PHE A 28 -7.90 3.54 0.92
CA PHE A 28 -6.99 2.86 0.00
C PHE A 28 -5.97 3.85 -0.56
N TRP A 29 -4.69 3.56 -0.36
CA TRP A 29 -3.58 4.40 -0.80
C TRP A 29 -2.93 3.86 -2.07
N THR A 30 -2.50 4.77 -2.94
CA THR A 30 -2.00 4.41 -4.27
C THR A 30 -0.58 3.87 -4.18
N VAL A 31 -0.33 2.71 -4.77
CA VAL A 31 1.02 2.17 -4.98
C VAL A 31 1.73 2.99 -6.04
N ILE A 32 2.85 3.60 -5.69
CA ILE A 32 3.66 4.41 -6.60
C ILE A 32 4.94 3.70 -7.04
N SER A 33 5.45 2.75 -6.25
CA SER A 33 6.61 1.94 -6.64
C SER A 33 6.63 0.58 -5.94
N LYS A 34 7.43 -0.35 -6.48
CA LYS A 34 7.67 -1.69 -5.94
C LYS A 34 9.17 -1.86 -5.79
N LYS A 35 9.63 -2.24 -4.59
CA LYS A 35 11.04 -2.41 -4.24
C LYS A 35 11.31 -3.84 -3.81
N GLU A 36 12.51 -4.32 -4.12
CA GLU A 36 12.93 -5.66 -3.74
C GLU A 36 13.27 -5.73 -2.24
N PRO A 37 13.02 -6.88 -1.58
CA PRO A 37 12.39 -8.08 -2.13
C PRO A 37 10.84 -7.99 -2.23
N ASP A 38 10.16 -7.38 -1.25
CA ASP A 38 8.69 -7.42 -1.13
C ASP A 38 8.11 -6.14 -0.50
N ILE A 39 8.61 -4.98 -0.93
CA ILE A 39 8.21 -3.67 -0.38
C ILE A 39 7.41 -2.90 -1.42
N LEU A 40 6.28 -2.33 -0.99
CA LEU A 40 5.49 -1.38 -1.75
C LEU A 40 5.79 0.03 -1.23
N GLU A 41 6.02 0.97 -2.14
CA GLU A 41 6.00 2.39 -1.81
C GLU A 41 4.63 2.93 -2.18
N ILE A 42 3.94 3.53 -1.22
CA ILE A 42 2.60 4.10 -1.42
C ILE A 42 2.60 5.59 -1.09
N GLU A 43 1.75 6.32 -1.78
CA GLU A 43 1.53 7.74 -1.53
C GLU A 43 0.31 7.93 -0.62
N ILE A 44 0.53 8.63 0.50
CA ILE A 44 -0.50 9.04 1.45
C ILE A 44 -0.70 10.53 1.31
N ASN A 45 -1.87 10.92 0.79
CA ASN A 45 -2.27 12.31 0.66
C ASN A 45 -3.22 12.67 1.80
N LYS A 46 -2.71 13.30 2.86
CA LYS A 46 -3.49 13.73 4.03
C LYS A 46 -3.44 15.24 4.20
N MET A 47 -4.61 15.89 4.16
CA MET A 47 -4.77 17.31 4.52
C MET A 47 -3.76 18.25 3.83
N GLY A 48 -3.43 17.98 2.56
CA GLY A 48 -2.49 18.80 1.77
C GLY A 48 -1.01 18.44 1.94
N ALA A 49 -0.68 17.46 2.78
CA ALA A 49 0.65 16.85 2.85
C ALA A 49 0.66 15.54 2.06
N ASN A 50 1.65 15.41 1.17
CA ASN A 50 1.93 14.18 0.45
C ASN A 50 3.10 13.49 1.16
N ASP A 51 2.83 12.36 1.79
CA ASP A 51 3.83 11.53 2.44
C ASP A 51 4.00 10.22 1.67
N ARG A 52 5.16 9.58 1.81
CA ARG A 52 5.45 8.29 1.18
C ARG A 52 5.83 7.30 2.26
N ILE A 53 5.17 6.15 2.26
CA ILE A 53 5.51 5.08 3.18
C ILE A 53 5.90 3.81 2.44
N PHE A 54 6.78 3.06 3.09
CA PHE A 54 7.17 1.73 2.68
C PHE A 54 6.37 0.71 3.46
N LEU A 55 5.60 -0.08 2.74
CA LEU A 55 4.73 -1.12 3.27
C LEU A 55 5.26 -2.47 2.83
N LYS A 56 5.41 -3.43 3.75
CA LYS A 56 5.71 -4.79 3.32
C LYS A 56 4.45 -5.44 2.76
N ILE A 57 4.62 -6.36 1.80
CA ILE A 57 3.48 -7.09 1.22
C ILE A 57 2.62 -7.81 2.28
N GLU A 58 3.24 -8.21 3.39
CA GLU A 58 2.57 -8.90 4.50
C GLU A 58 1.55 -8.03 5.25
N ASP A 59 1.73 -6.70 5.20
CA ASP A 59 0.88 -5.73 5.88
C ASP A 59 -0.33 -5.32 5.00
N VAL A 60 -0.37 -5.76 3.74
CA VAL A 60 -1.48 -5.50 2.82
C VAL A 60 -2.67 -6.38 3.19
N HIS A 61 -3.76 -5.72 3.57
CA HIS A 61 -4.98 -6.39 4.03
C HIS A 61 -6.04 -6.50 2.92
N SER A 62 -6.16 -5.47 2.08
CA SER A 62 -7.04 -5.46 0.90
C SER A 62 -6.40 -4.74 -0.28
N LEU A 63 -6.82 -5.12 -1.48
CA LEU A 63 -6.36 -4.57 -2.75
C LEU A 63 -7.56 -4.04 -3.54
N GLU A 64 -7.42 -2.85 -4.07
CA GLU A 64 -8.35 -2.20 -4.99
C GLU A 64 -7.65 -2.06 -6.35
N LYS A 65 -8.11 -2.85 -7.33
CA LYS A 65 -7.61 -2.76 -8.69
C LYS A 65 -8.08 -1.46 -9.33
N ARG A 66 -7.13 -0.65 -9.80
CA ARG A 66 -7.42 0.59 -10.51
C ARG A 66 -6.95 0.44 -11.96
N THR A 67 -7.85 0.73 -12.88
CA THR A 67 -7.67 0.61 -14.34
C THR A 67 -6.65 1.58 -14.90
#